data_AF-A0A949Y215-F1
#
_entry.id   AF-A0A949Y215-F1
#
_cell.length_a   1.000
_cell.length_b   1.000
_cell.length_c   1.000
_cell.angle_alpha   90.00
_cell.angle_beta   90.00
_cell.angle_gamma   90.00
#
_symmetry.space_group_name_H-M   'P 1'
#
loop_
_entity.id
_entity.type
_entity.pdbx_description
1 polymer ?
#
loop_
_entity_poly.entity_id
_entity_poly.type
_entity_poly.pdbx_seq_one_letter_code
_entity_poly.pdbx_strand_id
1 'polypeptide(L)'
;MFDTLASFVDALRAAGELREVTVPVDPRLEITEIADRCVKRPDGGPALLFRDVKGADFPLLINAFGSQRRTARALGVSSLDELGAKVDRLLTLVRPGGGSHPLAKLLEARELLGIAPKIVRSGACHDVIAQGDAVDLRTLPVLTCWPMDAGPYITLPLVFTKNLETGAQNVGMYRMQVYDARTTGMHWQRHKHGREHQDEAGPGRRMPVAVAIGGDPVLTYAASAPLPSGLDEMLLAGFLRGRAVPMVACKTVDLHVPADADFVLEGYVDNGELRREGPFGDHTGVYSLADDYPVFHVTCMTRRREPIYWTTIVGKPPMEDAWLGKATERLFLPVLRQMLPEVIDYNFPVEGGFQNLVIVSIRKRYPGQAKKVMYALWGLGHMMMLTRNI
;
A
#
# COMPACT_ATOMS: atom_id res chain seq x y z
N MET A 1 12.81 -10.00 7.87
CA MET A 1 11.78 -8.96 8.07
C MET A 1 12.43 -7.72 8.64
N PHE A 2 11.90 -6.55 8.28
CA PHE A 2 12.43 -5.27 8.70
C PHE A 2 11.61 -4.72 9.87
N ASP A 3 12.14 -3.72 10.56
CA ASP A 3 11.40 -2.99 11.60
C ASP A 3 11.18 -1.52 11.20
N THR A 4 12.06 -0.99 10.35
CA THR A 4 12.02 0.40 9.89
C THR A 4 12.37 0.47 8.41
N LEU A 5 12.00 1.57 7.77
CA LEU A 5 12.39 1.83 6.39
C LEU A 5 13.91 1.94 6.25
N ALA A 6 14.57 2.59 7.22
CA ALA A 6 16.03 2.67 7.28
C ALA A 6 16.68 1.27 7.26
N SER A 7 16.18 0.32 8.05
CA SER A 7 16.71 -1.05 8.05
C SER A 7 16.52 -1.77 6.71
N PHE A 8 15.44 -1.46 5.98
CA PHE A 8 15.22 -1.97 4.63
C PHE A 8 16.21 -1.33 3.63
N VAL A 9 16.39 -0.02 3.69
CA VAL A 9 17.37 0.72 2.89
C VAL A 9 18.79 0.16 3.10
N ASP A 10 19.18 -0.11 4.34
CA ASP A 10 20.47 -0.72 4.66
C ASP A 10 20.62 -2.12 4.06
N ALA A 11 19.57 -2.92 4.11
CA ALA A 11 19.56 -4.25 3.50
C ALA A 11 19.58 -4.21 1.96
N LEU A 12 19.00 -3.19 1.33
CA LEU A 12 19.12 -2.96 -0.10
C LEU A 12 20.55 -2.52 -0.45
N ARG A 13 21.15 -1.63 0.34
CA ARG A 13 22.55 -1.19 0.17
C ARG A 13 23.52 -2.37 0.27
N ALA A 14 23.38 -3.19 1.31
CA ALA A 14 24.21 -4.38 1.51
C ALA A 14 24.06 -5.42 0.38
N ALA A 15 22.89 -5.47 -0.27
CA ALA A 15 22.63 -6.37 -1.39
C ALA A 15 23.02 -5.81 -2.77
N GLY A 16 23.58 -4.60 -2.84
CA GLY A 16 23.87 -3.91 -4.11
C GLY A 16 22.61 -3.50 -4.90
N GLU A 17 21.46 -3.42 -4.23
CA GLU A 17 20.13 -3.14 -4.80
C GLU A 17 19.70 -1.68 -4.61
N LEU A 18 20.57 -0.83 -4.06
CA LEU A 18 20.32 0.59 -3.81
C LEU A 18 21.39 1.44 -4.49
N ARG A 19 20.97 2.53 -5.13
CA ARG A 19 21.85 3.60 -5.58
C ARG A 19 21.51 4.89 -4.85
N GLU A 20 22.52 5.49 -4.22
CA GLU A 20 22.39 6.82 -3.64
C GLU A 20 22.69 7.89 -4.69
N VAL A 21 21.84 8.91 -4.73
CA VAL A 21 21.96 10.08 -5.61
C VAL A 21 22.19 11.30 -4.71
N THR A 22 23.38 11.90 -4.82
CA THR A 22 23.82 13.02 -3.99
C THR A 22 23.79 14.36 -4.71
N VAL A 23 23.58 14.36 -6.03
CA VAL A 23 23.37 15.60 -6.78
C VAL A 23 21.97 16.13 -6.48
N PRO A 24 21.76 17.45 -6.37
CA PRO A 24 20.44 18.01 -6.15
C PRO A 24 19.50 17.70 -7.32
N VAL A 25 18.33 17.10 -7.05
CA VAL A 25 17.32 16.75 -8.07
C VAL A 25 15.96 17.35 -7.71
N ASP A 26 15.24 17.82 -8.72
CA ASP A 26 13.92 18.45 -8.55
C ASP A 26 12.81 17.39 -8.32
N PRO A 27 11.99 17.51 -7.26
CA PRO A 27 10.83 16.63 -7.06
C PRO A 27 9.73 16.85 -8.10
N ARG A 28 9.76 17.96 -8.85
CA ARG A 28 8.88 18.21 -9.99
C ARG A 28 9.50 17.60 -11.24
N LEU A 29 8.94 16.48 -11.69
CA LEU A 29 9.25 15.77 -12.94
C LEU A 29 10.63 15.09 -13.00
N GLU A 30 11.72 15.69 -12.49
CA GLU A 30 13.08 15.16 -12.67
C GLU A 30 13.28 13.81 -11.95
N ILE A 31 12.90 13.70 -10.67
CA ILE A 31 12.98 12.43 -9.92
C ILE A 31 12.12 11.35 -10.62
N THR A 32 10.93 11.73 -11.11
CA THR A 32 10.03 10.83 -11.82
C THR A 32 10.65 10.29 -13.10
N GLU A 33 11.26 11.14 -13.93
CA GLU A 33 11.94 10.70 -15.16
C GLU A 33 13.08 9.72 -14.86
N ILE A 34 13.85 9.97 -13.80
CA ILE A 34 14.93 9.08 -13.38
C ILE A 34 14.37 7.73 -12.90
N ALA A 35 13.34 7.76 -12.06
CA ALA A 35 12.69 6.56 -11.53
C ALA A 35 12.00 5.74 -12.64
N ASP A 36 11.34 6.41 -13.59
CA ASP A 36 10.67 5.78 -14.74
C ASP A 36 11.67 5.03 -15.63
N ARG A 37 12.78 5.67 -15.96
CA ARG A 37 13.87 4.99 -16.68
C ARG A 37 14.42 3.83 -15.88
N CYS A 38 14.57 3.99 -14.57
CA CYS A 38 15.17 2.98 -13.70
C CYS A 38 14.31 1.72 -13.62
N VAL A 39 13.01 1.85 -13.33
CA VAL A 39 12.07 0.74 -13.18
C VAL A 39 11.85 -0.02 -14.50
N LYS A 40 12.07 0.62 -15.65
CA LYS A 40 12.00 0.01 -16.98
C LYS A 40 13.29 -0.65 -17.46
N ARG A 41 14.37 -0.62 -16.66
CA ARG A 41 15.59 -1.40 -16.96
C ARG A 41 15.33 -2.89 -16.77
N PRO A 42 16.17 -3.77 -17.35
CA PRO A 42 16.18 -5.18 -16.98
C PRO A 42 16.21 -5.33 -15.46
N ASP A 43 15.37 -6.23 -14.93
CA ASP A 43 15.16 -6.48 -13.50
C ASP A 43 14.78 -5.25 -12.66
N GLY A 44 14.29 -4.17 -13.29
CA GLY A 44 13.75 -3.00 -12.62
C GLY A 44 14.78 -2.00 -12.09
N GLY A 45 16.06 -2.15 -12.46
CA GLY A 45 17.15 -1.30 -11.96
C GLY A 45 17.31 -1.35 -10.43
N PRO A 46 18.16 -0.54 -9.80
CA PRO A 46 18.24 -0.45 -8.34
C PRO A 46 17.13 0.45 -7.75
N ALA A 47 16.83 0.29 -6.46
CA ALA A 47 16.15 1.32 -5.69
C ALA A 47 17.00 2.60 -5.65
N LEU A 48 16.36 3.77 -5.55
CA LEU A 48 17.02 5.06 -5.59
C LEU A 48 16.78 5.82 -4.28
N LEU A 49 17.86 6.26 -3.64
CA LEU A 49 17.82 7.13 -2.48
C LEU A 49 18.42 8.50 -2.83
N PHE A 50 17.56 9.49 -3.00
CA PHE A 50 17.95 10.87 -3.24
C PHE A 50 18.26 11.54 -1.90
N ARG A 51 19.51 11.97 -1.72
CA ARG A 51 19.98 12.61 -0.48
C ARG A 51 19.72 14.11 -0.46
N ASP A 52 19.63 14.73 -1.64
CA ASP A 52 19.41 16.16 -1.83
C ASP A 52 18.26 16.36 -2.82
N VAL A 53 17.08 16.70 -2.30
CA VAL A 53 15.88 17.01 -3.08
C VAL A 53 15.62 18.50 -2.98
N LYS A 54 15.58 19.19 -4.13
CA LYS A 54 15.48 20.66 -4.16
C LYS A 54 14.23 21.13 -3.42
N GLY A 55 14.41 22.03 -2.46
CA GLY A 55 13.31 22.66 -1.73
C GLY A 55 12.64 21.79 -0.66
N ALA A 56 13.19 20.62 -0.34
CA ALA A 56 12.70 19.73 0.71
C ALA A 56 13.78 19.47 1.78
N ASP A 57 13.33 19.09 2.98
CA ASP A 57 14.21 18.92 4.15
C ASP A 57 14.69 17.47 4.35
N PHE A 58 14.13 16.52 3.60
CA PHE A 58 14.25 15.09 3.87
C PHE A 58 14.73 14.31 2.64
N PRO A 59 15.51 13.22 2.84
CA PRO A 59 15.87 12.33 1.75
C PRO A 59 14.65 11.55 1.26
N LEU A 60 14.68 11.17 -0.02
CA LEU A 60 13.59 10.49 -0.71
C LEU A 60 14.01 9.11 -1.20
N LEU A 61 13.24 8.08 -0.85
CA LEU A 61 13.36 6.73 -1.39
C LEU A 61 12.28 6.48 -2.44
N ILE A 62 12.67 5.88 -3.56
CA ILE A 62 11.78 5.45 -4.66
C ILE A 62 12.36 4.20 -5.36
N ASN A 63 11.55 3.50 -6.15
CA ASN A 63 11.91 2.27 -6.86
C ASN A 63 12.27 1.10 -5.93
N ALA A 64 11.82 1.17 -4.68
CA ALA A 64 12.10 0.19 -3.63
C ALA A 64 11.37 -1.14 -3.85
N PHE A 65 10.20 -1.11 -4.49
CA PHE A 65 9.45 -2.27 -4.99
C PHE A 65 9.65 -2.52 -6.49
N GLY A 66 10.61 -1.83 -7.12
CA GLY A 66 10.81 -1.86 -8.57
C GLY A 66 11.22 -3.21 -9.18
N SER A 67 11.41 -4.26 -8.39
CA SER A 67 11.75 -5.60 -8.89
C SER A 67 11.12 -6.71 -8.08
N GLN A 68 10.91 -7.88 -8.68
CA GLN A 68 10.44 -9.07 -7.98
C GLN A 68 11.31 -9.41 -6.76
N ARG A 69 12.64 -9.31 -6.91
CA ARG A 69 13.60 -9.62 -5.85
C ARG A 69 13.50 -8.66 -4.68
N ARG A 70 13.38 -7.34 -4.93
CA ARG A 70 13.21 -6.35 -3.86
C ARG A 70 11.86 -6.47 -3.18
N THR A 71 10.80 -6.73 -3.94
CA THR A 71 9.45 -6.96 -3.38
C THR A 71 9.41 -8.24 -2.55
N ALA A 72 9.97 -9.36 -3.02
CA ALA A 72 10.09 -10.58 -2.23
C ALA A 72 10.86 -10.34 -0.91
N ARG A 73 12.00 -9.62 -0.99
CA ARG A 73 12.80 -9.24 0.17
C ARG A 73 12.00 -8.38 1.16
N ALA A 74 11.31 -7.35 0.67
CA ALA A 74 10.44 -6.49 1.48
C ALA A 74 9.40 -7.32 2.24
N LEU A 75 8.80 -8.31 1.58
CA LEU A 75 7.79 -9.21 2.14
C LEU A 75 8.36 -10.40 2.94
N GLY A 76 9.69 -10.44 3.14
CA GLY A 76 10.36 -11.47 3.94
C GLY A 76 10.30 -12.87 3.34
N VAL A 77 10.26 -12.98 2.01
CA VAL A 77 10.23 -14.25 1.27
C VAL A 77 11.35 -14.31 0.24
N SER A 78 11.77 -15.51 -0.16
CA SER A 78 12.80 -15.67 -1.19
C SER A 78 12.24 -15.53 -2.62
N SER A 79 10.97 -15.89 -2.78
CA SER A 79 10.19 -15.72 -4.02
C SER A 79 8.74 -15.34 -3.68
N LEU A 80 8.04 -14.72 -4.63
CA LEU A 80 6.64 -14.34 -4.42
C LEU A 80 5.71 -15.56 -4.27
N ASP A 81 6.06 -16.72 -4.83
CA ASP A 81 5.28 -17.95 -4.68
C ASP A 81 5.21 -18.45 -3.23
N GLU A 82 6.19 -18.12 -2.40
CA GLU A 82 6.15 -18.44 -0.96
C GLU A 82 4.99 -17.74 -0.23
N LEU A 83 4.48 -16.63 -0.76
CA LEU A 83 3.29 -15.96 -0.22
C LEU A 83 2.07 -16.87 -0.37
N GLY A 84 1.90 -17.47 -1.55
CA GLY A 84 0.85 -18.47 -1.79
C GLY A 84 1.03 -19.68 -0.88
N ALA A 85 2.25 -20.19 -0.73
CA ALA A 85 2.53 -21.31 0.18
C ALA A 85 2.19 -20.99 1.65
N LYS A 86 2.42 -19.75 2.11
CA LYS A 86 1.99 -19.29 3.44
C LYS A 86 0.47 -19.33 3.60
N VAL A 87 -0.27 -18.84 2.60
CA VAL A 87 -1.75 -18.86 2.63
C VAL A 87 -2.31 -20.27 2.50
N ASP A 88 -1.73 -21.13 1.67
CA ASP A 88 -2.11 -22.55 1.55
C ASP A 88 -2.00 -23.26 2.91
N ARG A 89 -0.89 -23.04 3.65
CA ARG A 89 -0.73 -23.58 5.02
C ARG A 89 -1.84 -23.10 5.94
N LEU A 90 -2.15 -21.80 5.93
CA LEU A 90 -3.24 -21.25 6.72
C LEU A 90 -4.60 -21.88 6.36
N LEU A 91 -4.90 -22.04 5.07
CA LEU A 91 -6.16 -22.65 4.63
C LEU A 91 -6.24 -24.14 5.02
N THR A 92 -5.12 -24.86 5.06
CA THR A 92 -5.11 -26.27 5.50
C THR A 92 -5.39 -26.44 6.99
N LEU A 93 -5.01 -25.46 7.83
CA LEU A 93 -5.31 -25.45 9.26
C LEU A 93 -6.81 -25.34 9.54
N VAL A 94 -7.50 -24.47 8.78
CA VAL A 94 -8.92 -24.14 9.01
C VAL A 94 -9.86 -25.18 8.37
N ARG A 95 -9.36 -26.03 7.46
CA ARG A 95 -10.17 -27.08 6.80
C ARG A 95 -10.66 -28.14 7.79
N PRO A 96 -11.99 -28.34 7.92
CA PRO A 96 -12.54 -29.47 8.69
C PRO A 96 -12.13 -30.80 8.06
N GLY A 97 -11.60 -31.74 8.85
CA GLY A 97 -11.30 -33.11 8.40
C GLY A 97 -9.94 -33.33 7.70
N GLY A 98 -9.06 -32.33 7.64
CA GLY A 98 -7.72 -32.51 7.07
C GLY A 98 -6.81 -33.44 7.89
N GLY A 99 -6.27 -34.48 7.26
CA GLY A 99 -5.48 -35.58 7.85
C GLY A 99 -4.06 -35.23 8.33
N SER A 100 -3.81 -34.00 8.79
CA SER A 100 -2.56 -33.66 9.47
C SER A 100 -2.65 -34.00 10.96
N HIS A 101 -1.56 -34.58 11.50
CA HIS A 101 -1.48 -35.00 12.89
C HIS A 101 -1.76 -33.81 13.83
N PRO A 102 -2.54 -33.97 14.91
CA PRO A 102 -2.94 -32.87 15.80
C PRO A 102 -1.77 -31.99 16.30
N LEU A 103 -0.61 -32.61 16.51
CA LEU A 103 0.63 -31.91 16.92
C LEU A 103 1.16 -30.94 15.86
N ALA A 104 1.08 -31.30 14.57
CA ALA A 104 1.51 -30.43 13.47
C ALA A 104 0.60 -29.21 13.35
N LYS A 105 -0.73 -29.42 13.44
CA LYS A 105 -1.72 -28.34 13.49
C LYS A 105 -1.49 -27.40 14.67
N LEU A 106 -1.12 -27.93 15.84
CA LEU A 106 -0.83 -27.12 17.03
C LEU A 106 0.41 -26.26 16.85
N LEU A 107 1.48 -26.82 16.27
CA LEU A 107 2.72 -26.08 15.99
C LEU A 107 2.49 -24.98 14.95
N GLU A 108 1.78 -25.28 13.87
CA GLU A 108 1.43 -24.30 12.83
C GLU A 108 0.45 -23.22 13.33
N ALA A 109 -0.52 -23.58 14.18
CA ALA A 109 -1.39 -22.61 14.83
C ALA A 109 -0.63 -21.70 15.81
N ARG A 110 0.49 -22.17 16.37
CA ARG A 110 1.38 -21.36 17.21
C ARG A 110 2.05 -20.25 16.41
N GLU A 111 2.30 -20.43 15.11
CA GLU A 111 2.84 -19.38 14.23
C GLU A 111 1.86 -18.22 14.02
N LEU A 112 0.56 -18.46 14.25
CA LEU A 112 -0.48 -17.43 14.23
C LEU A 112 -0.63 -16.73 15.58
N LEU A 113 -0.02 -17.25 16.65
CA LEU A 113 -0.04 -16.56 17.95
C LEU A 113 0.83 -15.31 17.89
N GLY A 114 0.22 -14.17 18.19
CA GLY A 114 0.93 -12.89 18.27
C GLY A 114 1.15 -12.19 16.94
N ILE A 115 0.36 -12.52 15.89
CA ILE A 115 0.31 -11.73 14.64
C ILE A 115 -0.60 -10.51 14.76
N ALA A 116 -1.56 -10.52 15.70
CA ALA A 116 -2.48 -9.42 15.91
C ALA A 116 -1.71 -8.12 16.27
N PRO A 117 -2.14 -6.95 15.78
CA PRO A 117 -1.49 -5.68 16.10
C PRO A 117 -1.36 -5.46 17.61
N LYS A 118 -0.21 -4.93 18.05
CA LYS A 118 0.10 -4.75 19.47
C LYS A 118 0.22 -3.26 19.79
N ILE A 119 -0.57 -2.78 20.74
CA ILE A 119 -0.48 -1.41 21.24
C ILE A 119 0.78 -1.25 22.10
N VAL A 120 1.57 -0.22 21.79
CA VAL A 120 2.79 0.16 22.52
C VAL A 120 2.65 1.58 23.07
N ARG A 121 3.43 1.90 24.11
CA ARG A 121 3.34 3.20 24.81
C ARG A 121 4.01 4.35 24.06
N SER A 122 5.00 4.05 23.24
CA SER A 122 5.82 5.01 22.53
C SER A 122 6.32 4.40 21.22
N GLY A 123 6.64 5.27 20.26
CA GLY A 123 7.12 4.90 18.93
C GLY A 123 8.06 5.97 18.41
N ALA A 124 9.05 5.57 17.62
CA ALA A 124 10.04 6.47 17.02
C ALA A 124 9.38 7.51 16.10
N CYS A 125 8.19 7.21 15.55
CA CYS A 125 7.40 8.15 14.75
C CYS A 125 7.06 9.47 15.49
N HIS A 126 7.23 9.53 16.81
CA HIS A 126 6.93 10.70 17.64
C HIS A 126 8.15 11.48 18.15
N ASP A 127 9.36 11.22 17.63
CA ASP A 127 10.57 11.88 18.12
C ASP A 127 10.59 13.40 17.88
N VAL A 128 10.00 13.85 16.78
CA VAL A 128 9.84 15.27 16.42
C VAL A 128 8.37 15.53 16.12
N ILE A 129 7.81 16.59 16.70
CA ILE A 129 6.39 16.92 16.63
C ILE A 129 6.24 18.38 16.19
N ALA A 130 5.47 18.60 15.14
CA ALA A 130 5.02 19.92 14.68
C ALA A 130 3.49 19.97 14.74
N GLN A 131 2.94 21.02 15.36
CA GLN A 131 1.49 21.19 15.54
C GLN A 131 1.04 22.58 15.10
N GLY A 132 -0.20 22.69 14.63
CA GLY A 132 -0.81 23.97 14.26
C GLY A 132 -0.07 24.68 13.12
N ASP A 133 0.43 25.88 13.37
CA ASP A 133 1.14 26.70 12.37
C ASP A 133 2.57 26.20 12.08
N ALA A 134 3.12 25.31 12.91
CA ALA A 134 4.42 24.70 12.66
C ALA A 134 4.36 23.56 11.62
N VAL A 135 3.16 23.09 11.26
CA VAL A 135 2.98 22.05 10.23
C VAL A 135 3.19 22.68 8.86
N ASP A 136 4.12 22.11 8.08
CA ASP A 136 4.33 22.50 6.69
C ASP A 136 4.63 21.29 5.81
N LEU A 137 3.63 20.84 5.05
CA LEU A 137 3.73 19.76 4.07
C LEU A 137 4.71 20.06 2.93
N ARG A 138 5.02 21.34 2.67
CA ARG A 138 5.95 21.74 1.60
C ARG A 138 7.40 21.36 1.92
N THR A 139 7.70 21.05 3.18
CA THR A 139 9.01 20.53 3.61
C THR A 139 9.25 19.08 3.17
N LEU A 140 8.18 18.34 2.85
CA LEU A 140 8.26 16.96 2.36
C LEU A 140 8.62 16.96 0.86
N PRO A 141 9.46 16.03 0.38
CA PRO A 141 9.83 15.91 -1.02
C PRO A 141 8.72 15.24 -1.85
N VAL A 142 7.50 15.79 -1.81
CA VAL A 142 6.33 15.24 -2.51
C VAL A 142 6.47 15.48 -4.02
N LEU A 143 6.26 14.44 -4.82
CA LEU A 143 6.52 14.49 -6.26
C LEU A 143 5.34 15.07 -7.05
N THR A 144 5.64 15.92 -8.03
CA THR A 144 4.75 16.12 -9.19
C THR A 144 5.27 15.25 -10.31
N CYS A 145 4.53 14.20 -10.68
CA CYS A 145 5.08 13.11 -11.46
C CYS A 145 5.08 13.40 -12.96
N TRP A 146 3.95 13.85 -13.48
CA TRP A 146 3.75 14.03 -14.91
C TRP A 146 3.42 15.47 -15.29
N PRO A 147 3.70 15.90 -16.54
CA PRO A 147 3.57 17.31 -16.94
C PRO A 147 2.18 17.92 -16.74
N MET A 148 1.12 17.11 -16.83
CA MET A 148 -0.26 17.59 -16.65
C MET A 148 -0.84 17.25 -15.28
N ASP A 149 -0.05 16.70 -14.34
CA ASP A 149 -0.53 16.51 -12.97
C ASP A 149 -0.87 17.87 -12.34
N ALA A 150 -2.01 17.93 -11.64
CA ALA A 150 -2.49 19.17 -11.03
C ALA A 150 -1.62 19.67 -9.87
N GLY A 151 -0.70 18.86 -9.36
CA GLY A 151 0.18 19.23 -8.27
C GLY A 151 1.03 18.07 -7.75
N PRO A 152 1.65 18.25 -6.57
CA PRO A 152 2.37 17.19 -5.88
C PRO A 152 1.42 16.16 -5.22
N TYR A 153 1.81 14.89 -5.23
CA TYR A 153 1.02 13.78 -4.69
C TYR A 153 1.78 12.90 -3.71
N ILE A 154 1.17 12.61 -2.56
CA ILE A 154 1.60 11.54 -1.67
C ILE A 154 1.06 10.23 -2.23
N THR A 155 1.94 9.31 -2.64
CA THR A 155 1.57 8.11 -3.42
C THR A 155 1.62 6.79 -2.64
N LEU A 156 2.36 6.73 -1.52
CA LEU A 156 2.38 5.56 -0.61
C LEU A 156 1.81 5.86 0.80
N PRO A 157 0.69 6.60 0.96
CA PRO A 157 0.14 6.87 2.28
C PRO A 157 -0.60 5.64 2.84
N LEU A 158 -0.40 5.37 4.14
CA LEU A 158 -1.23 4.45 4.90
C LEU A 158 -2.25 5.29 5.67
N VAL A 159 -3.47 5.38 5.14
CA VAL A 159 -4.55 6.22 5.66
C VAL A 159 -5.37 5.44 6.66
N PHE A 160 -5.26 5.81 7.93
CA PHE A 160 -6.01 5.27 9.05
C PHE A 160 -7.27 6.12 9.29
N THR A 161 -8.41 5.44 9.34
CA THR A 161 -9.72 6.02 9.68
C THR A 161 -10.42 5.15 10.71
N LYS A 162 -11.41 5.71 11.39
CA LYS A 162 -12.19 5.02 12.42
C LYS A 162 -13.67 5.29 12.20
N ASN A 163 -14.47 4.23 12.20
CA ASN A 163 -15.92 4.35 12.26
C ASN A 163 -16.30 5.00 13.61
N LEU A 164 -17.06 6.10 13.55
CA LEU A 164 -17.37 6.92 14.72
C LEU A 164 -18.39 6.27 15.67
N GLU A 165 -19.15 5.27 15.21
CA GLU A 165 -20.15 4.55 16.01
C GLU A 165 -19.56 3.30 16.67
N THR A 166 -18.87 2.47 15.89
CA THR A 166 -18.33 1.17 16.33
C THR A 166 -16.92 1.27 16.90
N GLY A 167 -16.18 2.33 16.55
CA GLY A 167 -14.78 2.50 16.89
C GLY A 167 -13.82 1.59 16.11
N ALA A 168 -14.32 0.83 15.13
CA ALA A 168 -13.49 -0.01 14.28
C ALA A 168 -12.54 0.84 13.43
N GLN A 169 -11.26 0.51 13.47
CA GLN A 169 -10.22 1.18 12.67
C GLN A 169 -10.01 0.42 11.36
N ASN A 170 -9.76 1.15 10.28
CA ASN A 170 -9.36 0.62 8.99
C ASN A 170 -8.08 1.33 8.53
N VAL A 171 -7.26 0.66 7.72
CA VAL A 171 -6.17 1.29 6.98
C VAL A 171 -6.34 1.06 5.48
N GLY A 172 -5.98 2.03 4.65
CA GLY A 172 -5.97 1.85 3.20
C GLY A 172 -4.99 2.79 2.53
N MET A 173 -4.66 2.51 1.27
CA MET A 173 -3.80 3.36 0.47
C MET A 173 -4.61 4.18 -0.53
N TYR A 174 -4.59 5.51 -0.36
CA TYR A 174 -5.33 6.47 -1.18
C TYR A 174 -4.42 7.62 -1.57
N ARG A 175 -4.24 7.92 -2.86
CA ARG A 175 -3.38 9.04 -3.26
C ARG A 175 -3.88 10.36 -2.67
N MET A 176 -2.96 11.25 -2.31
CA MET A 176 -3.32 12.54 -1.71
C MET A 176 -2.65 13.69 -2.44
N GLN A 177 -3.43 14.55 -3.11
CA GLN A 177 -2.90 15.77 -3.73
C GLN A 177 -2.60 16.80 -2.66
N VAL A 178 -1.37 17.30 -2.59
CA VAL A 178 -1.01 18.39 -1.68
C VAL A 178 -1.39 19.73 -2.30
N TYR A 179 -2.23 20.49 -1.61
CA TYR A 179 -2.70 21.79 -2.10
C TYR A 179 -1.90 22.96 -1.54
N ASP A 180 -1.50 22.87 -0.28
CA ASP A 180 -0.76 23.89 0.45
C ASP A 180 -0.02 23.28 1.66
N ALA A 181 0.44 24.11 2.59
CA ALA A 181 1.20 23.68 3.76
C ALA A 181 0.46 22.71 4.69
N ARG A 182 -0.88 22.65 4.65
CA ARG A 182 -1.67 21.90 5.64
C ARG A 182 -2.89 21.18 5.07
N THR A 183 -3.16 21.29 3.78
CA THR A 183 -4.32 20.62 3.18
C THR A 183 -3.95 19.70 2.03
N THR A 184 -4.66 18.56 1.96
CA THR A 184 -4.55 17.61 0.84
C THR A 184 -5.93 17.14 0.38
N GLY A 185 -6.07 16.79 -0.90
CA GLY A 185 -7.25 16.07 -1.40
C GLY A 185 -7.16 14.59 -1.04
N MET A 186 -8.22 14.01 -0.46
CA MET A 186 -8.28 12.62 -0.03
C MET A 186 -9.00 11.76 -1.08
N HIS A 187 -8.26 11.14 -2.00
CA HIS A 187 -8.83 10.34 -3.08
C HIS A 187 -9.15 8.90 -2.63
N TRP A 188 -10.12 8.73 -1.72
CA TRP A 188 -10.75 7.44 -1.50
C TRP A 188 -11.96 7.27 -2.42
N GLN A 189 -12.08 6.11 -3.07
CA GLN A 189 -13.21 5.84 -3.97
C GLN A 189 -14.43 5.35 -3.18
N ARG A 190 -15.63 5.45 -3.78
CA ARG A 190 -16.92 5.11 -3.15
C ARG A 190 -17.01 3.73 -2.51
N HIS A 191 -16.26 2.76 -3.01
CA HIS A 191 -16.29 1.37 -2.56
C HIS A 191 -15.15 1.02 -1.58
N LYS A 192 -14.48 2.02 -1.01
CA LYS A 192 -13.37 1.84 -0.06
C LYS A 192 -13.83 2.16 1.36
N HIS A 193 -13.33 1.41 2.35
CA HIS A 193 -13.72 1.57 3.77
C HIS A 193 -13.51 2.99 4.30
N GLY A 194 -12.49 3.72 3.81
CA GLY A 194 -12.28 5.13 4.18
C GLY A 194 -13.47 6.03 3.80
N ARG A 195 -14.09 5.77 2.64
CA ARG A 195 -15.27 6.49 2.20
C ARG A 195 -16.54 6.01 2.91
N GLU A 196 -16.63 4.72 3.22
CA GLU A 196 -17.72 4.18 4.04
C GLU A 196 -17.77 4.84 5.42
N HIS A 197 -16.64 4.91 6.14
CA HIS A 197 -16.55 5.63 7.41
C HIS A 197 -16.91 7.11 7.28
N GLN A 198 -16.55 7.73 6.14
CA GLN A 198 -16.93 9.10 5.84
C GLN A 198 -18.45 9.25 5.71
N ASP A 199 -19.10 8.38 4.93
CA ASP A 199 -20.54 8.40 4.71
C ASP A 199 -21.31 8.13 6.01
N GLU A 200 -20.85 7.18 6.83
CA GLU A 200 -21.39 6.87 8.15
C GLU A 200 -21.27 8.03 9.14
N ALA A 201 -20.16 8.77 9.11
CA ALA A 201 -19.98 9.94 9.96
C ALA A 201 -21.00 11.05 9.68
N GLY A 202 -21.55 11.09 8.45
CA GLY A 202 -22.59 12.03 8.05
C GLY A 202 -22.09 13.46 7.74
N PRO A 203 -22.92 14.32 7.15
CA PRO A 203 -22.54 15.64 6.68
C PRO A 203 -22.18 16.60 7.83
N GLY A 204 -21.21 17.49 7.59
CA GLY A 204 -20.78 18.51 8.56
C GLY A 204 -20.04 17.98 9.79
N ARG A 205 -19.70 16.69 9.81
CA ARG A 205 -18.87 16.07 10.85
C ARG A 205 -17.42 16.02 10.40
N ARG A 206 -16.53 16.33 11.34
CA ARG A 206 -15.08 16.14 11.17
C ARG A 206 -14.73 14.71 11.56
N MET A 207 -14.27 13.93 10.59
CA MET A 207 -13.77 12.59 10.80
C MET A 207 -12.27 12.65 11.09
N PRO A 208 -11.79 12.09 12.22
CA PRO A 208 -10.36 12.00 12.50
C PRO A 208 -9.68 11.10 11.47
N VAL A 209 -8.55 11.54 10.95
CA VAL A 209 -7.72 10.79 9.99
C VAL A 209 -6.27 10.90 10.41
N ALA A 210 -5.54 9.79 10.30
CA ALA A 210 -4.10 9.75 10.45
C ALA A 210 -3.47 9.07 9.23
N VAL A 211 -2.33 9.56 8.78
CA VAL A 211 -1.64 9.05 7.59
C VAL A 211 -0.20 8.74 7.96
N ALA A 212 0.18 7.46 7.90
CA ALA A 212 1.56 7.04 8.09
C ALA A 212 2.28 6.91 6.75
N ILE A 213 3.56 7.29 6.71
CA ILE A 213 4.46 7.12 5.57
C ILE A 213 5.75 6.46 6.09
N GLY A 214 6.25 5.44 5.38
CA GLY A 214 7.44 4.70 5.77
C GLY A 214 7.17 3.57 6.77
N GLY A 215 8.18 3.24 7.58
CA GLY A 215 8.17 2.06 8.47
C GLY A 215 8.56 0.75 7.78
N ASP A 216 8.13 -0.38 8.35
CA ASP A 216 8.34 -1.71 7.76
C ASP A 216 7.69 -1.78 6.36
N PRO A 217 8.42 -2.13 5.29
CA PRO A 217 7.88 -2.14 3.92
C PRO A 217 6.70 -3.10 3.72
N VAL A 218 6.51 -4.12 4.59
CA VAL A 218 5.30 -4.94 4.56
C VAL A 218 4.04 -4.12 4.81
N LEU A 219 4.10 -3.05 5.60
CA LEU A 219 2.94 -2.22 5.92
C LEU A 219 2.39 -1.53 4.67
N THR A 220 3.28 -0.97 3.84
CA THR A 220 2.93 -0.34 2.57
C THR A 220 2.27 -1.33 1.61
N TYR A 221 2.80 -2.54 1.50
CA TYR A 221 2.15 -3.60 0.72
C TYR A 221 0.78 -3.97 1.29
N ALA A 222 0.70 -4.23 2.59
CA ALA A 222 -0.52 -4.68 3.24
C ALA A 222 -1.67 -3.68 3.08
N ALA A 223 -1.38 -2.38 3.21
CA ALA A 223 -2.37 -1.31 2.99
C ALA A 223 -2.87 -1.18 1.54
N SER A 224 -2.17 -1.78 0.57
CA SER A 224 -2.58 -1.84 -0.84
C SER A 224 -3.32 -3.13 -1.21
N ALA A 225 -3.26 -4.16 -0.35
CA ALA A 225 -3.78 -5.48 -0.66
C ALA A 225 -5.32 -5.49 -0.68
N PRO A 226 -5.96 -6.16 -1.67
CA PRO A 226 -7.42 -6.21 -1.77
C PRO A 226 -8.02 -7.26 -0.84
N LEU A 227 -7.99 -6.98 0.47
CA LEU A 227 -8.53 -7.89 1.47
C LEU A 227 -10.07 -7.94 1.42
N PRO A 228 -10.66 -9.13 1.68
CA PRO A 228 -12.07 -9.24 1.99
C PRO A 228 -12.48 -8.36 3.17
N SER A 229 -13.73 -7.89 3.17
CA SER A 229 -14.29 -7.15 4.30
C SER A 229 -14.16 -7.95 5.61
N GLY A 230 -13.80 -7.26 6.69
CA GLY A 230 -13.57 -7.84 8.01
C GLY A 230 -12.15 -8.39 8.26
N LEU A 231 -11.28 -8.42 7.25
CA LEU A 231 -9.84 -8.69 7.45
C LEU A 231 -9.06 -7.39 7.51
N ASP A 232 -8.40 -7.16 8.64
CA ASP A 232 -7.57 -6.00 8.91
C ASP A 232 -6.20 -6.11 8.21
N GLU A 233 -5.75 -5.04 7.55
CA GLU A 233 -4.49 -5.04 6.83
C GLU A 233 -3.27 -5.10 7.76
N MET A 234 -3.37 -4.60 9.00
CA MET A 234 -2.28 -4.74 10.00
C MET A 234 -2.19 -6.18 10.50
N LEU A 235 -3.29 -6.93 10.53
CA LEU A 235 -3.29 -8.37 10.75
C LEU A 235 -2.61 -9.11 9.59
N LEU A 236 -2.89 -8.73 8.32
CA LEU A 236 -2.17 -9.26 7.16
C LEU A 236 -0.67 -8.96 7.27
N ALA A 237 -0.28 -7.73 7.62
CA ALA A 237 1.11 -7.36 7.83
C ALA A 237 1.75 -8.24 8.92
N GLY A 238 1.04 -8.44 10.03
CA GLY A 238 1.45 -9.33 11.12
C GLY A 238 1.67 -10.78 10.68
N PHE A 239 0.76 -11.30 9.85
CA PHE A 239 0.85 -12.64 9.25
C PHE A 239 2.07 -12.76 8.31
N LEU A 240 2.25 -11.81 7.40
CA LEU A 240 3.35 -11.83 6.44
C LEU A 240 4.71 -11.77 7.15
N ARG A 241 4.80 -10.94 8.20
CA ARG A 241 6.03 -10.75 8.98
C ARG A 241 6.26 -11.80 10.07
N GLY A 242 5.24 -12.60 10.40
CA GLY A 242 5.28 -13.62 11.46
C GLY A 242 5.32 -13.05 12.89
N ARG A 243 4.96 -11.78 13.09
CA ARG A 243 4.94 -11.10 14.40
C ARG A 243 4.04 -9.87 14.36
N ALA A 244 3.50 -9.44 15.50
CA ALA A 244 2.64 -8.26 15.61
C ALA A 244 3.27 -7.00 15.02
N VAL A 245 2.44 -6.13 14.44
CA VAL A 245 2.81 -4.75 14.14
C VAL A 245 2.70 -3.91 15.42
N PRO A 246 3.75 -3.21 15.87
CA PRO A 246 3.65 -2.29 16.99
C PRO A 246 2.88 -1.04 16.56
N MET A 247 1.79 -0.75 17.25
CA MET A 247 0.90 0.37 17.00
C MET A 247 0.93 1.34 18.17
N VAL A 248 0.98 2.64 17.92
CA VAL A 248 1.03 3.70 18.94
C VAL A 248 -0.13 4.67 18.73
N ALA A 249 -0.67 5.21 19.82
CA ALA A 249 -1.71 6.24 19.74
C ALA A 249 -1.14 7.54 19.13
N CYS A 250 -1.90 8.13 18.21
CA CYS A 250 -1.63 9.45 17.65
C CYS A 250 -1.63 10.55 18.73
N LYS A 251 -1.07 11.72 18.41
CA LYS A 251 -0.92 12.84 19.35
C LYS A 251 -2.16 13.71 19.50
N THR A 252 -2.95 13.84 18.45
CA THR A 252 -4.04 14.82 18.32
C THR A 252 -5.37 14.20 17.90
N VAL A 253 -5.36 12.94 17.47
CA VAL A 253 -6.56 12.20 17.04
C VAL A 253 -6.64 10.85 17.73
N ASP A 254 -7.86 10.34 17.92
CA ASP A 254 -8.12 9.04 18.55
C ASP A 254 -7.96 7.88 17.54
N LEU A 255 -6.74 7.71 17.06
CA LEU A 255 -6.32 6.67 16.12
C LEU A 255 -4.99 6.04 16.57
N HIS A 256 -4.72 4.84 16.09
CA HIS A 256 -3.43 4.18 16.27
C HIS A 256 -2.73 3.97 14.93
N VAL A 257 -1.44 4.28 14.89
CA VAL A 257 -0.58 4.18 13.70
C VAL A 257 0.65 3.32 13.99
N PRO A 258 1.37 2.81 12.98
CA PRO A 258 2.59 2.04 13.20
C PRO A 258 3.65 2.86 13.96
N ALA A 259 4.17 2.31 15.05
CA ALA A 259 5.11 2.99 15.95
C ALA A 259 6.44 3.38 15.30
N ASP A 260 6.80 2.69 14.22
CA ASP A 260 8.07 2.83 13.51
C ASP A 260 7.97 3.57 12.18
N ALA A 261 6.81 4.20 11.90
CA ALA A 261 6.60 5.04 10.72
C ALA A 261 7.63 6.20 10.67
N ASP A 262 8.01 6.61 9.46
CA ASP A 262 8.94 7.71 9.25
C ASP A 262 8.27 9.06 9.47
N PHE A 263 7.04 9.20 8.96
CA PHE A 263 6.16 10.35 9.17
C PHE A 263 4.75 9.90 9.53
N VAL A 264 4.08 10.70 10.36
CA VAL A 264 2.64 10.57 10.62
C VAL A 264 2.01 11.96 10.48
N LEU A 265 1.03 12.08 9.60
CA LEU A 265 0.19 13.27 9.44
C LEU A 265 -1.14 13.00 10.16
N GLU A 266 -1.53 13.87 11.08
CA GLU A 266 -2.76 13.74 11.84
C GLU A 266 -3.66 14.95 11.60
N GLY A 267 -4.96 14.71 11.60
CA GLY A 267 -5.91 15.76 11.30
C GLY A 267 -7.33 15.26 11.13
N TYR A 268 -8.07 15.92 10.26
CA TYR A 268 -9.46 15.55 9.99
C TYR A 268 -9.86 15.77 8.54
N VAL A 269 -10.87 15.02 8.11
CA VAL A 269 -11.63 15.32 6.90
C VAL A 269 -12.96 15.93 7.32
N ASP A 270 -13.32 17.06 6.71
CA ASP A 270 -14.65 17.66 6.88
C ASP A 270 -15.60 17.11 5.81
N ASN A 271 -16.67 16.45 6.24
CA ASN A 271 -17.64 15.82 5.33
C ASN A 271 -18.49 16.80 4.52
N GLY A 272 -18.40 18.11 4.79
CA GLY A 272 -19.01 19.16 3.98
C GLY A 272 -18.07 19.83 2.97
N GLU A 273 -16.76 19.54 3.03
CA GLU A 273 -15.76 20.25 2.24
C GLU A 273 -15.19 19.36 1.14
N LEU A 274 -15.33 19.81 -0.11
CA LEU A 274 -14.73 19.20 -1.27
C LEU A 274 -13.85 20.22 -2.01
N ARG A 275 -12.75 19.75 -2.57
CA ARG A 275 -11.89 20.53 -3.47
C ARG A 275 -11.51 19.69 -4.67
N ARG A 276 -11.33 20.36 -5.81
CA ARG A 276 -10.92 19.71 -7.06
C ARG A 276 -9.56 19.03 -6.88
N GLU A 277 -9.52 17.74 -7.13
CA GLU A 277 -8.31 16.93 -7.26
C GLU A 277 -8.07 16.60 -8.74
N GLY A 278 -6.80 16.51 -9.14
CA GLY A 278 -6.44 16.08 -10.49
C GLY A 278 -6.55 17.18 -11.55
N PRO A 279 -6.22 16.87 -12.83
CA PRO A 279 -5.95 15.53 -13.36
C PRO A 279 -4.65 14.91 -12.83
N PHE A 280 -4.54 13.59 -12.95
CA PHE A 280 -3.41 12.80 -12.42
C PHE A 280 -3.06 11.65 -13.39
N GLY A 281 -1.78 11.49 -13.73
CA GLY A 281 -1.31 10.37 -14.56
C GLY A 281 -1.42 9.04 -13.81
N ASP A 282 -2.31 8.17 -14.28
CA ASP A 282 -2.71 6.94 -13.57
C ASP A 282 -1.92 5.71 -14.05
N HIS A 283 -2.03 4.60 -13.30
CA HIS A 283 -1.39 3.30 -13.58
C HIS A 283 -1.75 2.68 -14.95
N THR A 284 -2.81 3.18 -15.59
CA THR A 284 -3.20 2.79 -16.95
C THR A 284 -2.37 3.49 -18.03
N GLY A 285 -1.53 4.46 -17.66
CA GLY A 285 -0.76 5.28 -18.60
C GLY A 285 -1.54 6.42 -19.25
N VAL A 286 -2.75 6.72 -18.74
CA VAL A 286 -3.56 7.89 -19.13
C VAL A 286 -3.85 8.76 -17.92
N TYR A 287 -4.29 10.00 -18.15
CA TYR A 287 -4.69 10.89 -17.07
C TYR A 287 -6.10 10.57 -16.58
N SER A 288 -6.27 10.33 -15.28
CA SER A 288 -7.57 10.41 -14.62
C SER A 288 -8.08 11.85 -14.75
N LEU A 289 -9.39 11.99 -15.00
CA LEU A 289 -10.04 13.29 -15.00
C LEU A 289 -10.07 13.89 -13.60
N ALA A 290 -10.13 15.22 -13.56
CA ALA A 290 -10.23 15.96 -12.32
C ALA A 290 -11.65 15.89 -11.75
N ASP A 291 -11.79 15.62 -10.46
CA ASP A 291 -13.08 15.53 -9.76
C ASP A 291 -12.96 16.09 -8.34
N ASP A 292 -14.08 16.32 -7.66
CA ASP A 292 -14.10 16.93 -6.33
C ASP A 292 -14.00 15.87 -5.23
N TYR A 293 -12.98 15.98 -4.39
CA TYR A 293 -12.69 15.03 -3.30
C TYR A 293 -12.67 15.73 -1.93
N PRO A 294 -12.88 14.98 -0.84
CA PRO A 294 -12.79 15.52 0.52
C PRO A 294 -11.42 16.12 0.83
N VAL A 295 -11.42 17.20 1.60
CA VAL A 295 -10.18 17.86 2.03
C VAL A 295 -9.75 17.29 3.38
N PHE A 296 -8.52 16.79 3.45
CA PHE A 296 -7.84 16.43 4.68
C PHE A 296 -7.03 17.63 5.18
N HIS A 297 -7.35 18.07 6.40
CA HIS A 297 -6.70 19.16 7.11
C HIS A 297 -5.70 18.60 8.12
N VAL A 298 -4.41 18.80 7.86
CA VAL A 298 -3.32 18.36 8.74
C VAL A 298 -3.15 19.37 9.87
N THR A 299 -3.33 18.91 11.10
CA THR A 299 -3.18 19.71 12.32
C THR A 299 -1.92 19.37 13.09
N CYS A 300 -1.36 18.17 12.87
CA CYS A 300 -0.13 17.70 13.49
C CYS A 300 0.67 16.84 12.49
N MET A 301 1.97 17.07 12.43
CA MET A 301 2.92 16.22 11.73
C MET A 301 3.96 15.74 12.73
N THR A 302 4.07 14.44 12.89
CA THR A 302 5.12 13.81 13.70
C THR A 302 6.05 13.01 12.81
N ARG A 303 7.31 12.85 13.24
CA ARG A 303 8.31 12.08 12.53
C ARG A 303 9.37 11.52 13.46
N ARG A 304 10.06 10.48 13.00
CA ARG A 304 11.33 10.05 13.59
C ARG A 304 12.45 11.08 13.36
N ARG A 305 13.57 10.96 14.09
CA ARG A 305 14.70 11.91 13.99
C ARG A 305 15.31 11.98 12.59
N GLU A 306 15.58 10.83 12.00
CA GLU A 306 16.19 10.66 10.67
C GLU A 306 15.19 9.94 9.75
N PRO A 307 14.14 10.63 9.30
CA PRO A 307 13.11 10.01 8.48
C PRO A 307 13.57 9.90 7.02
N ILE A 308 13.02 8.91 6.31
CA ILE A 308 13.13 8.81 4.86
C ILE A 308 11.73 8.96 4.27
N TYR A 309 11.54 9.91 3.36
CA TYR A 309 10.27 10.06 2.67
C TYR A 309 10.18 9.00 1.57
N TRP A 310 9.22 8.09 1.70
CA TRP A 310 9.04 7.02 0.74
C TRP A 310 7.88 7.32 -0.20
N THR A 311 8.16 7.23 -1.49
CA THR A 311 7.19 7.49 -2.54
C THR A 311 7.37 6.48 -3.68
N THR A 312 6.39 6.46 -4.57
CA THR A 312 6.39 5.74 -5.85
C THR A 312 5.84 6.64 -6.96
N ILE A 313 6.03 6.22 -8.20
CA ILE A 313 5.36 6.77 -9.38
C ILE A 313 4.43 5.71 -9.97
N VAL A 314 3.34 6.16 -10.57
CA VAL A 314 2.44 5.34 -11.41
C VAL A 314 2.34 6.00 -12.77
N GLY A 315 2.02 5.23 -13.80
CA GLY A 315 1.96 5.71 -15.17
C GLY A 315 1.92 4.55 -16.14
N LYS A 316 2.46 4.74 -17.35
CA LYS A 316 2.49 3.67 -18.34
C LYS A 316 3.35 2.49 -17.83
N PRO A 317 2.79 1.27 -17.70
CA PRO A 317 3.51 0.13 -17.13
C PRO A 317 4.73 -0.28 -17.97
N PRO A 318 5.74 -0.95 -17.37
CA PRO A 318 5.82 -1.36 -15.96
C PRO A 318 6.21 -0.21 -15.01
N MET A 319 5.68 -0.25 -13.79
CA MET A 319 6.04 0.60 -12.64
C MET A 319 6.18 -0.28 -11.38
N GLU A 320 6.46 0.30 -10.20
CA GLU A 320 6.62 -0.47 -8.95
C GLU A 320 5.36 -1.25 -8.55
N ASP A 321 4.18 -0.68 -8.83
CA ASP A 321 2.87 -1.30 -8.60
C ASP A 321 2.73 -2.64 -9.33
N ALA A 322 3.51 -2.88 -10.39
CA ALA A 322 3.54 -4.14 -11.09
C ALA A 322 3.96 -5.31 -10.20
N TRP A 323 5.00 -5.10 -9.40
CA TRP A 323 5.52 -6.16 -8.53
C TRP A 323 4.66 -6.33 -7.28
N LEU A 324 4.03 -5.26 -6.80
CA LEU A 324 2.98 -5.34 -5.78
C LEU A 324 1.78 -6.14 -6.28
N GLY A 325 1.36 -5.90 -7.53
CA GLY A 325 0.32 -6.69 -8.22
C GLY A 325 0.69 -8.16 -8.34
N LYS A 326 1.94 -8.47 -8.71
CA LYS A 326 2.45 -9.85 -8.75
C LYS A 326 2.49 -10.52 -7.38
N ALA A 327 2.84 -9.80 -6.32
CA ALA A 327 2.78 -10.33 -4.96
C ALA A 327 1.35 -10.70 -4.57
N THR A 328 0.38 -9.81 -4.86
CA THR A 328 -1.05 -10.04 -4.66
C THR A 328 -1.55 -11.23 -5.49
N GLU A 329 -1.13 -11.37 -6.74
CA GLU A 329 -1.44 -12.52 -7.60
C GLU A 329 -1.05 -13.85 -6.93
N ARG A 330 0.17 -13.94 -6.40
CA ARG A 330 0.64 -15.16 -5.74
C ARG A 330 -0.05 -15.39 -4.38
N LEU A 331 -0.27 -14.32 -3.60
CA LEU A 331 -0.91 -14.37 -2.29
C LEU A 331 -2.34 -14.93 -2.37
N PHE A 332 -3.11 -14.53 -3.38
CA PHE A 332 -4.53 -14.88 -3.50
C PHE A 332 -4.80 -16.17 -4.31
N LEU A 333 -3.82 -16.72 -5.02
CA LEU A 333 -3.97 -17.97 -5.78
C LEU A 333 -4.53 -19.16 -4.97
N PRO A 334 -4.05 -19.44 -3.75
CA PRO A 334 -4.65 -20.43 -2.85
C PRO A 334 -6.15 -20.23 -2.61
N VAL A 335 -6.55 -18.98 -2.33
CA VAL A 335 -7.94 -18.60 -2.04
C VAL A 335 -8.80 -18.82 -3.28
N LEU A 336 -8.29 -18.40 -4.45
CA LEU A 336 -8.98 -18.61 -5.72
C LEU A 336 -9.20 -20.09 -6.00
N ARG A 337 -8.20 -20.94 -5.74
CA ARG A 337 -8.31 -22.40 -5.91
C ARG A 337 -9.30 -23.06 -4.95
N GLN A 338 -9.60 -22.48 -3.79
CA GLN A 338 -10.69 -22.97 -2.93
C GLN A 338 -12.04 -22.78 -3.61
N MET A 339 -12.24 -21.64 -4.27
CA MET A 339 -13.50 -21.30 -4.93
C MET A 339 -13.64 -21.97 -6.30
N LEU A 340 -12.53 -22.08 -7.03
CA LEU A 340 -12.43 -22.65 -8.37
C LEU A 340 -11.29 -23.70 -8.42
N PRO A 341 -11.53 -24.92 -7.91
CA PRO A 341 -10.50 -25.97 -7.84
C PRO A 341 -9.92 -26.40 -9.19
N GLU A 342 -10.59 -26.07 -10.30
CA GLU A 342 -10.05 -26.28 -11.64
C GLU A 342 -8.95 -25.30 -12.06
N VAL A 343 -8.78 -24.17 -11.36
CA VAL A 343 -7.74 -23.18 -11.68
C VAL A 343 -6.38 -23.76 -11.31
N ILE A 344 -5.51 -23.87 -12.32
CA ILE A 344 -4.11 -24.24 -12.13
C ILE A 344 -3.32 -22.99 -11.78
N ASP A 345 -3.43 -21.92 -12.56
CA ASP A 345 -2.70 -20.68 -12.31
C ASP A 345 -3.41 -19.51 -13.01
N TYR A 346 -3.09 -18.29 -12.61
CA TYR A 346 -3.51 -17.09 -13.32
C TYR A 346 -2.42 -16.02 -13.34
N ASN A 347 -2.38 -15.22 -14.39
CA ASN A 347 -1.40 -14.16 -14.56
C ASN A 347 -2.11 -12.89 -15.03
N PHE A 348 -1.91 -11.79 -14.31
CA PHE A 348 -2.24 -10.44 -14.75
C PHE A 348 -1.03 -9.85 -15.49
N PRO A 349 -1.04 -9.75 -16.83
CA PRO A 349 0.09 -9.19 -17.56
C PRO A 349 0.27 -7.72 -17.22
N VAL A 350 1.53 -7.28 -17.09
CA VAL A 350 1.88 -5.89 -16.75
C VAL A 350 1.38 -4.93 -17.83
N GLU A 351 1.45 -5.38 -19.07
CA GLU A 351 0.98 -4.69 -20.27
C GLU A 351 -0.53 -4.50 -20.27
N GLY A 352 -1.27 -5.32 -19.51
CA GLY A 352 -2.71 -5.18 -19.29
C GLY A 352 -3.07 -4.20 -18.16
N GLY A 353 -2.10 -3.49 -17.59
CA GLY A 353 -2.32 -2.57 -16.46
C GLY A 353 -2.86 -3.27 -15.21
N PHE A 354 -2.60 -4.58 -15.05
CA PHE A 354 -3.06 -5.45 -13.96
C PHE A 354 -4.57 -5.58 -13.74
N GLN A 355 -5.39 -4.81 -14.42
CA GLN A 355 -6.84 -4.80 -14.23
C GLN A 355 -7.61 -5.13 -15.51
N ASN A 356 -7.01 -4.97 -16.70
CA ASN A 356 -7.76 -5.16 -17.96
C ASN A 356 -7.73 -6.60 -18.49
N LEU A 357 -6.67 -7.35 -18.22
CA LEU A 357 -6.46 -8.69 -18.78
C LEU A 357 -5.97 -9.66 -17.70
N VAL A 358 -6.56 -10.85 -17.67
CA VAL A 358 -6.04 -12.01 -16.92
C VAL A 358 -5.95 -13.21 -17.85
N ILE A 359 -4.85 -13.96 -17.73
CA ILE A 359 -4.65 -15.23 -18.41
C ILE A 359 -4.81 -16.32 -17.36
N VAL A 360 -5.70 -17.29 -17.60
CA VAL A 360 -6.01 -18.34 -16.61
C VAL A 360 -5.80 -19.71 -17.23
N SER A 361 -5.01 -20.54 -16.55
CA SER A 361 -4.83 -21.95 -16.89
C SER A 361 -5.79 -22.80 -16.04
N ILE A 362 -6.53 -23.70 -16.68
CA ILE A 362 -7.50 -24.57 -15.99
C ILE A 362 -7.31 -26.04 -16.36
N ARG A 363 -7.59 -26.93 -15.39
CA ARG A 363 -7.76 -28.36 -15.63
C ARG A 363 -9.18 -28.61 -16.16
N LYS A 364 -9.34 -28.52 -17.48
CA LYS A 364 -10.62 -28.74 -18.16
C LYS A 364 -11.09 -30.20 -18.04
N ARG A 365 -12.32 -30.41 -17.60
CA ARG A 365 -12.96 -31.74 -17.42
C ARG A 365 -14.26 -31.90 -18.21
N TYR A 366 -14.89 -30.81 -18.64
CA TYR A 366 -16.15 -30.86 -19.40
C TYR A 366 -16.31 -29.65 -20.35
N PRO A 367 -17.12 -29.78 -21.43
CA PRO A 367 -17.45 -28.66 -22.30
C PRO A 367 -18.10 -27.49 -21.55
N GLY A 368 -17.74 -26.25 -21.89
CA GLY A 368 -18.29 -25.05 -21.24
C GLY A 368 -17.64 -24.65 -19.90
N GLN A 369 -16.75 -25.46 -19.33
CA GLN A 369 -16.11 -25.14 -18.04
C GLN A 369 -15.32 -23.82 -18.04
N ALA A 370 -14.69 -23.46 -19.16
CA ALA A 370 -14.02 -22.16 -19.29
C ALA A 370 -14.98 -20.99 -19.04
N LYS A 371 -16.23 -21.07 -19.56
CA LYS A 371 -17.25 -20.04 -19.33
C LYS A 371 -17.63 -19.93 -17.86
N LYS A 372 -17.80 -21.06 -17.16
CA LYS A 372 -18.02 -21.07 -15.69
C LYS A 372 -16.92 -20.29 -14.98
N VAL A 373 -15.65 -20.56 -15.30
CA VAL A 373 -14.51 -19.87 -14.69
C VAL A 373 -14.53 -18.38 -15.03
N MET A 374 -14.76 -18.00 -16.29
CA MET A 374 -14.87 -16.59 -16.70
C MET A 374 -15.95 -15.83 -15.92
N TYR A 375 -17.18 -16.38 -15.85
CA TYR A 375 -18.28 -15.74 -15.13
C TYR A 375 -18.02 -15.66 -13.62
N ALA A 376 -17.37 -16.67 -13.04
CA ALA A 376 -16.98 -16.63 -11.64
C ALA A 376 -15.96 -15.51 -11.40
N LEU A 377 -14.90 -15.42 -12.20
CA LEU A 377 -13.86 -14.39 -12.04
C LEU A 377 -14.43 -12.98 -12.19
N TRP A 378 -15.33 -12.74 -13.16
CA TRP A 378 -16.00 -11.44 -13.31
C TRP A 378 -16.88 -11.04 -12.13
N GLY A 379 -17.26 -11.98 -11.27
CA GLY A 379 -18.03 -11.72 -10.05
C GLY A 379 -17.19 -11.57 -8.77
N LEU A 380 -15.86 -11.72 -8.83
CA LEU A 380 -15.00 -11.83 -7.65
C LEU A 380 -14.11 -10.61 -7.43
N GLY A 381 -14.45 -9.78 -6.44
CA GLY A 381 -13.58 -8.73 -5.90
C GLY A 381 -12.97 -7.83 -6.98
N HIS A 382 -11.67 -7.54 -6.89
CA HIS A 382 -10.95 -6.73 -7.88
C HIS A 382 -10.95 -7.32 -9.31
N MET A 383 -11.25 -8.61 -9.49
CA MET A 383 -11.35 -9.21 -10.83
C MET A 383 -12.62 -8.80 -11.58
N MET A 384 -13.55 -8.10 -10.92
CA MET A 384 -14.70 -7.48 -11.59
C MET A 384 -14.31 -6.37 -12.59
N MET A 385 -13.10 -5.79 -12.44
CA MET A 385 -12.58 -4.72 -13.31
C MET A 385 -12.01 -5.24 -14.63
N LEU A 386 -11.91 -6.57 -14.80
CA LEU A 386 -11.44 -7.20 -16.03
C LEU A 386 -12.24 -6.74 -17.25
N THR A 387 -11.52 -6.41 -18.33
CA THR A 387 -12.16 -6.09 -19.60
C THR A 387 -12.97 -7.28 -20.09
N ARG A 388 -14.26 -7.03 -20.35
CA ARG A 388 -15.18 -8.05 -20.84
C ARG A 388 -15.02 -8.18 -22.35
N ASN A 389 -14.11 -9.04 -22.78
CA ASN A 389 -14.08 -9.50 -24.17
C ASN A 389 -15.08 -10.65 -24.30
N ILE A 390 -16.34 -10.32 -24.59
CA ILE A 390 -17.44 -11.29 -24.80
C ILE A 390 -17.48 -11.71 -26.25
#